data_AF-A0A9E4W345-F1
#
_entry.id   AF-A0A9E4W345-F1
#
_cell.length_a   1.000
_cell.length_b   1.000
_cell.length_c   1.000
_cell.angle_alpha   90.00
_cell.angle_beta   90.00
_cell.angle_gamma   90.00
#
_symmetry.space_group_name_H-M   'P 1'
#
loop_
_entity.id
_entity.type
_entity.pdbx_description
1 polymer ?
#
loop_
_entity_poly.entity_id
_entity_poly.type
_entity_poly.pdbx_seq_one_letter_code
_entity_poly.pdbx_strand_id
1 'polypeptide(L)' 'MPEKPTFDMKPVHVPDEVLEGFKKLPTATVYNAVRFFGSTLCVCEGLKNFTPGKKLAARARTLRFLPHRD' A
#
# COMPACT_ATOMS: atom_id res chain seq x y z
N MET A 1 19.27 2.16 21.02
CA MET A 1 19.05 3.27 20.05
C MET A 1 18.12 2.71 18.97
N PRO A 2 16.89 3.22 18.77
CA PRO A 2 16.09 2.77 17.65
C PRO A 2 16.80 3.19 16.35
N GLU A 3 16.96 2.24 15.41
CA GLU A 3 17.57 2.49 14.12
C GLU A 3 16.84 3.63 13.40
N LYS A 4 17.59 4.62 12.89
CA LYS A 4 17.02 5.69 12.06
C LYS A 4 16.44 5.05 10.79
N PRO A 5 15.14 5.24 10.49
CA PRO A 5 14.58 4.73 9.25
C PRO A 5 15.25 5.43 8.06
N THR A 6 15.97 4.65 7.26
CA THR A 6 16.54 5.12 6.00
C THR A 6 15.40 5.28 5.00
N PHE A 7 15.09 6.52 4.58
CA PHE A 7 14.08 6.82 3.56
C PHE A 7 14.60 6.50 2.14
N ASP A 8 15.19 5.32 1.95
CA ASP A 8 15.59 4.86 0.62
C ASP A 8 14.33 4.43 -0.14
N MET A 9 13.83 5.32 -1.00
CA MET A 9 12.63 5.12 -1.82
C MET A 9 12.92 4.29 -3.08
N LYS A 10 14.06 3.58 -3.15
CA LYS A 10 14.34 2.66 -4.24
C LYS A 10 13.24 1.59 -4.32
N PRO A 11 12.78 1.25 -5.54
CA PRO A 11 11.80 0.20 -5.71
C PRO A 11 12.31 -1.11 -5.09
N VAL A 12 11.64 -1.58 -4.04
CA VAL A 12 11.88 -2.92 -3.50
C VAL A 12 11.22 -3.90 -4.45
N HIS A 13 12.01 -4.83 -5.00
CA HIS A 13 11.46 -5.91 -5.80
C HIS A 13 10.60 -6.82 -4.93
N VAL A 14 9.33 -6.96 -5.29
CA VAL A 14 8.40 -7.91 -4.66
C VAL A 14 8.05 -8.98 -5.69
N PRO A 15 8.33 -10.27 -5.42
CA PRO A 15 7.98 -11.37 -6.33
C PRO A 15 6.48 -11.46 -6.60
N ASP A 16 6.10 -11.93 -7.79
CA ASP A 16 4.68 -12.05 -8.17
C ASP A 16 3.92 -13.03 -7.26
N GLU A 17 4.57 -14.10 -6.81
CA GLU A 17 4.01 -15.09 -5.89
C GLU A 17 3.47 -14.46 -4.60
N VAL A 18 4.20 -13.48 -4.06
CA VAL A 18 3.79 -12.73 -2.87
C VAL A 18 2.52 -11.93 -3.16
N LEU A 19 2.46 -11.26 -4.32
CA LEU A 19 1.30 -10.47 -4.73
C LEU A 19 0.06 -11.35 -4.95
N GLU A 20 0.21 -12.51 -5.58
CA GLU A 20 -0.87 -13.49 -5.74
C GLU A 20 -1.36 -14.04 -4.40
N GLY A 21 -0.47 -14.19 -3.41
CA GLY A 21 -0.83 -14.52 -2.03
C GLY A 21 -1.72 -13.44 -1.40
N PHE A 22 -1.33 -12.17 -1.52
CA PHE A 22 -2.09 -11.06 -0.95
C PHE A 22 -3.49 -10.89 -1.55
N LYS A 23 -3.71 -11.24 -2.83
CA LYS A 23 -5.05 -11.17 -3.46
C LYS A 23 -6.08 -12.08 -2.78
N LYS A 24 -5.63 -13.15 -2.13
CA LYS A 24 -6.49 -14.12 -1.43
C LYS A 24 -6.93 -13.60 -0.04
N LEU A 25 -6.20 -12.66 0.53
CA LEU A 25 -6.46 -12.14 1.87
C LEU A 25 -7.53 -11.05 1.85
N PRO A 26 -8.33 -10.92 2.94
CA PRO A 26 -9.13 -9.72 3.16
C PRO A 26 -8.25 -8.50 3.44
N THR A 27 -8.62 -7.33 2.90
CA THR A 27 -7.92 -6.06 3.15
C THR A 27 -7.86 -5.73 4.64
N ALA A 28 -8.88 -6.10 5.42
CA ALA A 28 -8.91 -5.93 6.87
C ALA A 28 -7.80 -6.72 7.59
N THR A 29 -7.47 -7.91 7.12
CA THR A 29 -6.36 -8.71 7.67
C THR A 29 -5.02 -8.03 7.42
N VAL A 30 -4.82 -7.53 6.19
CA VAL A 30 -3.61 -6.78 5.83
C VAL A 30 -3.49 -5.49 6.66
N TYR A 31 -4.59 -4.76 6.83
CA TYR A 31 -4.66 -3.56 7.68
C TYR A 31 -4.21 -3.85 9.12
N ASN A 32 -4.79 -4.85 9.76
CA ASN A 32 -4.47 -5.20 11.14
C ASN A 32 -3.01 -5.65 11.29
N ALA A 33 -2.49 -6.44 10.33
CA ALA A 33 -1.10 -6.87 10.33
C ALA A 33 -0.13 -5.67 10.20
N VAL A 34 -0.35 -4.78 9.25
CA VAL A 34 0.51 -3.60 9.05
C VAL A 34 0.45 -2.65 10.25
N ARG A 35 -0.73 -2.50 10.85
CA ARG A 35 -0.90 -1.72 12.09
C ARG A 35 -0.16 -2.35 13.26
N PHE A 36 -0.18 -3.67 13.38
CA PHE A 36 0.59 -4.41 14.39
C PHE A 36 2.11 -4.19 14.24
N PHE A 37 2.61 -4.11 13.01
CA PHE A 37 4.02 -3.79 12.72
C PHE A 37 4.38 -2.30 12.92
N GLY A 38 3.46 -1.47 13.42
CA GLY A 38 3.73 -0.08 13.80
C GLY A 38 3.36 0.97 12.75
N SER A 39 2.84 0.57 11.59
CA SER A 39 2.33 1.53 10.59
C SER A 39 0.84 1.83 10.83
N THR A 40 0.57 2.96 11.46
CA THR A 40 -0.80 3.40 11.80
C THR A 40 -1.54 4.06 10.64
N LEU A 41 -0.82 4.67 9.69
CA LEU A 41 -1.36 5.32 8.49
C LEU A 41 -1.14 4.45 7.24
N CYS A 42 -1.81 3.30 7.20
CA CYS A 42 -1.60 2.27 6.17
C CYS A 42 -2.77 2.10 5.18
N VAL A 43 -3.71 3.06 5.16
CA VAL A 43 -4.87 3.09 4.26
C VAL A 43 -5.06 4.47 3.66
N CYS A 44 -5.62 4.52 2.45
CA CYS A 44 -6.08 5.76 1.83
C CYS A 44 -7.57 5.95 2.13
N GLU A 45 -7.87 6.83 3.08
CA GLU A 45 -9.25 7.11 3.49
C GLU A 45 -10.05 7.79 2.38
N GLY A 46 -11.36 7.51 2.33
CA GLY A 46 -12.27 8.12 1.34
C GLY A 46 -12.23 7.50 -0.07
N LEU A 47 -11.26 6.62 -0.36
CA LEU A 47 -11.25 5.89 -1.64
C LEU A 47 -12.40 4.86 -1.69
N LYS A 48 -13.07 4.80 -2.84
CA LYS A 48 -14.14 3.83 -3.12
C LYS A 48 -13.79 3.05 -4.39
N ASN A 49 -14.10 1.76 -4.39
CA ASN A 49 -13.93 0.93 -5.57
C ASN A 49 -14.89 1.39 -6.67
N PHE A 50 -14.35 1.67 -7.85
CA PHE A 50 -15.16 1.89 -9.04
C PHE A 50 -15.88 0.61 -9.48
N THR A 51 -15.22 -0.55 -9.36
CA THR A 51 -15.79 -1.89 -9.61
C THR A 51 -15.90 -2.68 -8.30
N PRO A 52 -17.09 -2.77 -7.69
CA PRO A 52 -17.29 -3.54 -6.46
C PRO A 52 -16.95 -5.03 -6.62
N GLY A 53 -16.50 -5.67 -5.54
CA GLY A 53 -16.20 -7.11 -5.50
C GLY A 53 -14.86 -7.52 -6.14
N LYS A 54 -14.19 -6.64 -6.89
CA LYS A 54 -12.84 -6.89 -7.41
C LYS A 54 -11.79 -6.43 -6.41
N LYS A 55 -10.72 -7.22 -6.27
CA LYS A 55 -9.54 -6.94 -5.42
C LYS A 55 -8.29 -6.92 -6.29
N LEU A 56 -7.29 -6.16 -5.84
CA LEU A 56 -5.99 -6.02 -6.49
C LEU A 56 -4.89 -6.07 -5.42
N ALA A 57 -3.78 -6.71 -5.74
CA ALA A 57 -2.50 -6.53 -5.06
C ALA A 57 -1.43 -6.38 -6.15
N ALA A 58 -0.68 -5.29 -6.11
CA ALA A 58 0.29 -4.93 -7.13
C ALA A 58 1.34 -3.96 -6.56
N ARG A 59 2.45 -3.81 -7.30
CA ARG A 59 3.51 -2.85 -7.00
C ARG A 59 3.00 -1.42 -7.28
N ALA A 60 3.17 -0.50 -6.35
CA ALA A 60 2.74 0.88 -6.53
C ALA A 60 3.63 1.61 -7.54
N ARG A 61 3.01 2.34 -8.48
CA ARG A 61 3.67 3.37 -9.29
C ARG A 61 3.06 4.71 -8.90
N THR A 62 3.83 5.55 -8.23
CA THR A 62 3.34 6.81 -7.67
C THR A 62 3.39 7.92 -8.71
N LEU A 63 2.31 8.71 -8.78
CA LEU A 63 2.21 9.91 -9.60
C LEU A 63 1.80 11.06 -8.68
N ARG A 64 2.33 12.25 -8.93
CA ARG A 64 2.03 13.46 -8.16
C ARG A 64 1.47 14.52 -9.10
N PHE A 65 0.28 15.01 -8.76
CA PHE A 65 -0.34 16.15 -9.42
C PHE A 65 -0.13 17.40 -8.55
N LEU A 66 -0.04 18.55 -9.21
CA LEU A 66 -0.03 19.86 -8.56
C LEU A 66 -1.27 20.62 -9.05
N PRO A 67 -1.90 21.45 -8.20
CA PRO A 67 -2.99 22.32 -8.63
C PRO A 67 -2.55 23.17 -9.84
N HIS A 68 -3.50 23.43 -10.74
CA HIS A 68 -3.27 24.39 -11.81
C HIS A 68 -2.93 25.75 -11.19
N ARG A 69 -1.90 26.41 -11.73
CA ARG A 69 -1.58 27.80 -11.38
C ARG A 69 -2.14 28.63 -12.52
N ASP A 70 -3.31 29.22 -12.30
CA ASP A 70 -3.85 30.25 -13.19
C ASP A 70 -2.91 31.46 -13.25
#